data_AF-D3HQ47-F1
#
_entry.id   AF-D3HQ47-F1
#
_cell.length_a   1.000
_cell.length_b   1.000
_cell.length_c   1.000
_cell.angle_alpha   90.00
_cell.angle_beta   90.00
_cell.angle_gamma   90.00
#
_symmetry.space_group_name_H-M   'P 1'
#
loop_
_entity.id
_entity.type
_entity.pdbx_description
1 polymer ?
#
loop_
_entity_poly.entity_id
_entity_poly.type
_entity_poly.pdbx_seq_one_letter_code
_entity_poly.pdbx_strand_id
1 'polypeptide(L)'
;MKFKNITLEELMKKIRALKKDVDCHPMWGTIFLTITPNQNKELPLERAYKPNHNYAGTISQYHQNQRNNKNFVQKAEEKLRKNNFYGQFYNNNEASLKSHLNLNNIGELDEQIVLGLIKLLIDEAESNQNGAKFFFKIIDPRCHDDNRFKNTDQITIYFDKYSSLSDIISLSQKIESYLSNKIPDNKIKLGPKDSFGFNSFVSARFDTNKLLAEYCQYPFFDLELKKFFDRYSIDELHHIPIGALEAVFNKIITSEHITNLGNREHKALSEQDSQFVQGEFDMMVYSPINYLNAVEENNAVKEKQKREIEQVNEIKEKIYKFDFNFSSCNSKEEINEQLKEKSQELVRYAESLLQLKKTVESVIYNAILEVIHQKHLQLQDAAQLSLGNFEAPTFPVSVEESEQILNNPNLNPKAVKKLEQLLIKIKDKANELTDLDPLTQAKKRVALSLYRELNKEFQQYKSGKTNFENFKTHCDNWIREARPTLEIHRDGGWKELFVNILKTIVSLGSVPLYNYWNSQGTCFYSPVKTDSINRVEKVGNAINDLQEEADLPPLCGF
;
A
#
# COMPACT_ATOMS: atom_id res chain seq x y z
N MET A 1 -1.03 -29.14 38.35
CA MET A 1 -2.25 -29.30 37.51
C MET A 1 -1.79 -29.40 36.05
N LYS A 2 -2.52 -30.07 35.16
CA LYS A 2 -2.13 -30.13 33.74
C LYS A 2 -2.56 -28.87 32.99
N PHE A 3 -1.81 -28.44 31.97
CA PHE A 3 -2.11 -27.23 31.21
C PHE A 3 -3.53 -27.25 30.63
N LYS A 4 -3.97 -28.39 30.08
CA LYS A 4 -5.34 -28.54 29.54
C LYS A 4 -6.47 -28.31 30.54
N ASN A 5 -6.18 -28.37 31.84
CA ASN A 5 -7.16 -28.19 32.90
C ASN A 5 -7.29 -26.72 33.36
N ILE A 6 -6.43 -25.81 32.89
CA ILE A 6 -6.50 -24.39 33.22
C ILE A 6 -7.55 -23.72 32.32
N THR A 7 -8.43 -22.89 32.87
CA THR A 7 -9.28 -22.04 32.02
C THR A 7 -8.50 -20.87 31.44
N LEU A 8 -8.98 -20.24 30.37
CA LEU A 8 -8.33 -19.05 29.82
C LEU A 8 -8.25 -17.91 30.85
N GLU A 9 -9.32 -17.70 31.62
CA GLU A 9 -9.38 -16.68 32.67
C GLU A 9 -8.40 -16.98 33.80
N GLU A 10 -8.28 -18.26 34.19
CA GLU A 10 -7.32 -18.68 35.20
C GLU A 10 -5.87 -18.50 34.71
N LEU A 11 -5.58 -18.86 33.45
CA LEU A 11 -4.27 -18.64 32.84
C LEU A 11 -3.91 -17.15 32.86
N MET A 12 -4.81 -16.26 32.43
CA MET A 12 -4.61 -14.82 32.49
C MET A 12 -4.36 -14.31 33.90
N LYS A 13 -5.12 -14.81 34.89
CA LYS A 13 -4.91 -14.47 36.31
C LYS A 13 -3.53 -14.90 36.79
N LYS A 14 -3.08 -16.11 36.45
CA LYS A 14 -1.75 -16.61 36.82
C LYS A 14 -0.64 -15.81 36.15
N ILE A 15 -0.77 -15.45 34.88
CA ILE A 15 0.21 -14.62 34.16
C ILE A 15 0.36 -13.24 34.82
N ARG A 16 -0.76 -12.57 35.13
CA ARG A 16 -0.74 -11.27 35.84
C ARG A 16 -0.14 -11.38 37.24
N ALA A 17 -0.22 -12.55 37.87
CA ALA A 17 0.44 -12.83 39.14
C ALA A 17 1.95 -13.05 39.00
N LEU A 18 2.46 -13.45 37.83
CA LEU A 18 3.90 -13.56 37.57
C LEU A 18 4.57 -12.18 37.56
N LYS A 19 3.90 -11.16 37.00
CA LYS A 19 4.40 -9.78 36.92
C LYS A 19 3.26 -8.78 36.74
N LYS A 20 3.25 -7.72 37.57
CA LYS A 20 2.14 -6.79 37.70
C LYS A 20 1.86 -5.96 36.43
N ASP A 21 2.91 -5.61 35.68
CA ASP A 21 2.83 -4.67 34.56
C ASP A 21 2.76 -5.36 33.18
N VAL A 22 2.54 -6.68 33.15
CA VAL A 22 2.35 -7.44 31.91
C VAL A 22 0.92 -7.27 31.42
N ASP A 23 0.76 -6.77 30.19
CA ASP A 23 -0.54 -6.81 29.52
C ASP A 23 -0.78 -8.22 28.95
N CYS A 24 -2.00 -8.70 29.14
CA CYS A 24 -2.39 -10.06 28.79
C CYS A 24 -3.88 -10.06 28.44
N HIS A 25 -4.20 -10.38 27.18
CA HIS A 25 -5.57 -10.34 26.65
C HIS A 25 -5.80 -11.38 25.54
N PRO A 26 -7.03 -11.92 25.40
CA PRO A 26 -7.38 -12.82 24.31
C PRO A 26 -7.31 -12.11 22.96
N MET A 27 -6.76 -12.79 21.95
CA MET A 27 -6.77 -12.30 20.58
C MET A 27 -8.13 -12.61 19.92
N TRP A 28 -8.90 -11.56 19.63
CA TRP A 28 -10.25 -11.67 19.08
C TRP A 28 -10.27 -12.50 17.79
N GLY A 29 -11.20 -13.46 17.71
CA GLY A 29 -11.38 -14.33 16.54
C GLY A 29 -10.27 -15.38 16.36
N THR A 30 -9.43 -15.61 17.37
CA THR A 30 -8.36 -16.62 17.33
C THR A 30 -8.32 -17.47 18.60
N ILE A 31 -7.50 -18.52 18.59
CA ILE A 31 -7.29 -19.42 19.73
C ILE A 31 -6.13 -18.99 20.63
N PHE A 32 -5.69 -17.74 20.56
CA PHE A 32 -4.48 -17.28 21.23
C PHE A 32 -4.75 -16.24 22.31
N LEU A 33 -3.87 -16.23 23.30
CA LEU A 33 -3.71 -15.20 24.30
C LEU A 33 -2.43 -14.41 24.00
N THR A 34 -2.53 -13.10 23.80
CA THR A 34 -1.36 -12.22 23.66
C THR A 34 -0.83 -11.86 25.04
N ILE A 35 0.49 -11.87 25.17
CA ILE A 35 1.24 -11.47 26.36
C ILE A 35 2.25 -10.42 25.92
N THR A 36 2.09 -9.20 26.43
CA THR A 36 2.94 -8.05 26.13
C THR A 36 3.67 -7.63 27.40
N PRO A 37 4.94 -8.04 27.57
CA PRO A 37 5.80 -7.56 28.66
C PRO A 37 6.02 -6.05 28.57
N ASN A 38 6.57 -5.45 29.62
CA ASN A 38 6.90 -4.02 29.61
C ASN A 38 7.89 -3.69 28.47
N GLN A 39 7.46 -2.78 27.59
CA GLN A 39 8.21 -2.41 26.39
C GLN A 39 9.10 -1.16 26.57
N ASN A 40 9.31 -0.66 27.80
CA ASN A 40 10.12 0.54 28.06
C ASN A 40 11.63 0.32 27.92
N LYS A 41 12.04 -0.91 27.64
CA LYS A 41 13.42 -1.27 27.36
C LYS A 41 13.92 -0.58 26.09
N GLU A 42 15.07 0.08 26.22
CA GLU A 42 15.83 0.61 25.10
C GLU A 42 16.83 -0.43 24.60
N LEU A 43 16.83 -0.68 23.29
CA LEU A 43 17.76 -1.61 22.68
C LEU A 43 19.07 -0.89 22.30
N PRO A 44 20.25 -1.48 22.56
CA PRO A 44 21.53 -0.93 22.10
C PRO A 44 21.54 -0.69 20.58
N LEU A 45 21.03 -1.65 19.81
CA LEU A 45 20.92 -1.52 18.36
C LEU A 45 19.83 -0.54 17.94
N GLU A 46 18.76 -0.34 18.72
CA GLU A 46 17.82 0.75 18.41
C GLU A 46 18.51 2.11 18.50
N ARG A 47 19.35 2.35 19.51
CA ARG A 47 20.12 3.60 19.60
C ARG A 47 21.09 3.78 18.42
N ALA A 48 21.75 2.71 17.99
CA ALA A 48 22.70 2.76 16.88
C ALA A 48 22.01 3.00 15.51
N TYR A 49 20.85 2.37 15.28
CA TYR A 49 20.13 2.43 14.01
C TYR A 49 18.96 3.43 14.00
N LYS A 50 18.65 4.05 15.13
CA LYS A 50 17.63 5.10 15.30
C LYS A 50 18.10 6.10 16.38
N PRO A 51 19.19 6.85 16.12
CA PRO A 51 19.76 7.77 17.12
C PRO A 51 18.82 8.93 17.50
N ASN A 52 17.84 9.24 16.64
CA ASN A 52 16.79 10.20 16.95
C ASN A 52 15.41 9.51 16.97
N HIS A 53 14.83 9.38 18.15
CA HIS A 53 13.56 8.67 18.36
C HIS A 53 12.38 9.30 17.61
N ASN A 54 12.46 10.58 17.24
CA ASN A 54 11.42 11.32 16.51
C ASN A 54 11.40 11.03 15.00
N TYR A 55 12.45 10.40 14.46
CA TYR A 55 12.53 10.08 13.03
C TYR A 55 12.46 8.57 12.78
N ALA A 56 12.22 8.20 11.53
CA ALA A 56 12.37 6.82 11.08
C ALA A 56 13.85 6.40 11.24
N GLY A 57 14.10 5.29 11.93
CA GLY A 57 15.43 4.70 11.98
C GLY A 57 15.83 4.07 10.64
N THR A 58 17.12 3.73 10.49
CA THR A 58 17.74 3.24 9.25
C THR A 58 16.97 2.08 8.62
N ILE A 59 16.52 1.10 9.41
CA ILE A 59 15.75 -0.05 8.90
C ILE A 59 14.40 0.40 8.33
N SER A 60 13.66 1.23 9.08
CA SER A 60 12.38 1.79 8.60
C SER A 60 12.56 2.63 7.34
N GLN A 61 13.60 3.46 7.31
CA GLN A 61 13.91 4.33 6.19
C GLN A 61 14.33 3.52 4.95
N TYR A 62 15.09 2.45 5.12
CA TYR A 62 15.41 1.50 4.05
C TYR A 62 14.13 0.96 3.40
N HIS A 63 13.19 0.43 4.19
CA HIS A 63 11.93 -0.10 3.64
C HIS A 63 11.05 0.98 3.01
N GLN A 64 10.98 2.17 3.60
CA GLN A 64 10.26 3.30 3.01
C GLN A 64 10.86 3.69 1.65
N ASN A 65 12.20 3.74 1.56
CA ASN A 65 12.90 4.04 0.32
C ASN A 65 12.63 2.97 -0.75
N GLN A 66 12.66 1.69 -0.38
CA GLN A 66 12.35 0.60 -1.33
C GLN A 66 10.89 0.62 -1.77
N ARG A 67 9.95 0.82 -0.85
CA ARG A 67 8.50 0.93 -1.15
C ARG A 67 8.19 2.08 -2.10
N ASN A 68 8.92 3.18 -1.98
CA ASN A 68 8.76 4.35 -2.87
C ASN A 68 9.39 4.14 -4.26
N ASN A 69 10.21 3.10 -4.44
CA ASN A 69 10.79 2.74 -5.72
C ASN A 69 9.85 1.80 -6.49
N LYS A 70 9.00 2.38 -7.35
CA LYS A 70 8.01 1.64 -8.16
C LYS A 70 8.62 0.48 -8.94
N ASN A 71 9.78 0.68 -9.58
CA ASN A 71 10.45 -0.37 -10.36
C ASN A 71 10.90 -1.52 -9.46
N PHE A 72 11.42 -1.21 -8.26
CA PHE A 72 11.86 -2.23 -7.31
C PHE A 72 10.69 -3.05 -6.76
N VAL A 73 9.58 -2.37 -6.42
CA VAL A 73 8.33 -3.02 -6.00
C VAL A 73 7.77 -3.91 -7.10
N GLN A 74 7.72 -3.42 -8.35
CA GLN A 74 7.23 -4.18 -9.49
C GLN A 74 8.09 -5.43 -9.74
N LYS A 75 9.43 -5.30 -9.76
CA LYS A 75 10.34 -6.44 -9.91
C LYS A 75 10.11 -7.51 -8.84
N ALA A 76 9.97 -7.08 -7.58
CA ALA A 76 9.70 -7.99 -6.47
C ALA A 76 8.36 -8.70 -6.62
N GLU A 77 7.30 -7.96 -6.96
CA GLU A 77 5.97 -8.53 -7.16
C GLU A 77 5.97 -9.54 -8.32
N GLU A 78 6.48 -9.16 -9.48
CA GLU A 78 6.58 -10.02 -10.66
C GLU A 78 7.33 -11.32 -10.35
N LYS A 79 8.49 -11.24 -9.67
CA LYS A 79 9.26 -12.43 -9.30
C LYS A 79 8.48 -13.33 -8.34
N LEU A 80 7.86 -12.77 -7.31
CA LEU A 80 7.09 -13.53 -6.34
C LEU A 80 5.88 -14.20 -6.99
N ARG A 81 5.12 -13.51 -7.84
CA ARG A 81 3.97 -14.08 -8.55
C ARG A 81 4.40 -15.17 -9.53
N LYS A 82 5.48 -14.97 -10.30
CA LYS A 82 6.04 -15.99 -11.20
C LYS A 82 6.44 -17.27 -10.45
N ASN A 83 6.83 -17.15 -9.19
CA ASN A 83 7.20 -18.26 -8.32
C ASN A 83 6.04 -18.74 -7.41
N ASN A 84 4.80 -18.35 -7.69
CA ASN A 84 3.58 -18.75 -6.97
C ASN A 84 3.51 -18.31 -5.49
N PHE A 85 4.14 -17.18 -5.15
CA PHE A 85 3.99 -16.53 -3.86
C PHE A 85 2.91 -15.46 -3.91
N TYR A 86 1.72 -15.81 -3.41
CA TYR A 86 0.57 -14.92 -3.24
C TYR A 86 0.39 -14.58 -1.76
N GLY A 87 0.87 -13.41 -1.36
CA GLY A 87 0.77 -12.94 0.02
C GLY A 87 -0.55 -12.25 0.32
N GLN A 88 -0.92 -12.20 1.60
CA GLN A 88 -2.08 -11.44 2.08
C GLN A 88 -1.60 -10.11 2.65
N PHE A 89 -2.36 -9.04 2.47
CA PHE A 89 -1.96 -7.74 3.03
C PHE A 89 -1.75 -7.82 4.54
N TYR A 90 -0.55 -7.46 4.98
CA TYR A 90 -0.15 -7.47 6.38
C TYR A 90 0.96 -6.45 6.61
N ASN A 91 0.58 -5.27 7.12
CA ASN A 91 1.50 -4.20 7.45
C ASN A 91 1.66 -4.11 8.96
N ASN A 92 2.84 -4.47 9.46
CA ASN A 92 3.16 -4.43 10.89
C ASN A 92 4.59 -3.90 11.10
N ASN A 93 4.91 -3.53 12.35
CA ASN A 93 6.19 -2.95 12.72
C ASN A 93 7.22 -3.97 13.26
N GLU A 94 6.77 -5.18 13.57
CA GLU A 94 7.62 -6.29 14.04
C GLU A 94 8.62 -6.73 12.96
N ALA A 95 9.62 -7.50 13.33
CA ALA A 95 10.51 -8.16 12.38
C ALA A 95 9.76 -9.26 11.59
N SER A 96 10.23 -9.53 10.37
CA SER A 96 9.69 -10.59 9.52
C SER A 96 10.04 -12.00 9.97
N LEU A 97 11.18 -12.17 10.66
CA LEU A 97 11.58 -13.42 11.28
C LEU A 97 10.95 -13.51 12.67
N LYS A 98 10.29 -14.64 12.96
CA LYS A 98 9.70 -14.95 14.26
C LYS A 98 10.06 -16.35 14.70
N SER A 99 9.93 -16.60 16.01
CA SER A 99 10.18 -17.92 16.59
C SER A 99 8.88 -18.57 17.05
N HIS A 100 8.83 -19.88 16.93
CA HIS A 100 7.76 -20.72 17.46
C HIS A 100 8.36 -21.67 18.49
N LEU A 101 7.68 -21.85 19.63
CA LEU A 101 8.05 -22.89 20.58
C LEU A 101 7.12 -24.08 20.37
N ASN A 102 7.75 -25.23 20.20
CA ASN A 102 7.12 -26.51 20.00
C ASN A 102 7.20 -27.28 21.33
N LEU A 103 6.05 -27.70 21.83
CA LEU A 103 5.92 -28.48 23.05
C LEU A 103 5.06 -29.70 22.70
N ASN A 104 5.68 -30.86 22.57
CA ASN A 104 4.96 -32.09 22.24
C ASN A 104 3.94 -32.42 23.33
N ASN A 105 2.66 -32.48 22.95
CA ASN A 105 1.52 -32.70 23.82
C ASN A 105 1.41 -31.69 24.98
N ILE A 106 1.40 -30.39 24.65
CA ILE A 106 1.34 -29.29 25.63
C ILE A 106 0.24 -29.48 26.69
N GLY A 107 -0.91 -30.06 26.32
CA GLY A 107 -2.03 -30.28 27.23
C GLY A 107 -1.70 -31.15 28.45
N GLU A 108 -0.76 -32.09 28.30
CA GLU A 108 -0.31 -33.00 29.36
C GLU A 108 0.88 -32.47 30.18
N LEU A 109 1.41 -31.30 29.83
CA LEU A 109 2.47 -30.67 30.61
C LEU A 109 1.91 -30.13 31.93
N ASP A 110 2.74 -30.15 32.97
CA ASP A 110 2.38 -29.46 34.22
C ASP A 110 2.29 -27.95 33.95
N GLU A 111 1.24 -27.32 34.46
CA GLU A 111 1.04 -25.88 34.37
C GLU A 111 2.25 -25.10 34.86
N GLN A 112 2.97 -25.59 35.88
CA GLN A 112 4.12 -24.92 36.44
C GLN A 112 5.29 -24.84 35.45
N ILE A 113 5.43 -25.84 34.58
CA ILE A 113 6.43 -25.84 33.52
C ILE A 113 6.11 -24.74 32.50
N VAL A 114 4.84 -24.66 32.07
CA VAL A 114 4.38 -23.67 31.09
C VAL A 114 4.43 -22.25 31.67
N LEU A 115 3.97 -22.06 32.90
CA LEU A 115 4.03 -20.76 33.60
C LEU A 115 5.47 -20.31 33.85
N GLY A 116 6.37 -21.23 34.20
CA GLY A 116 7.79 -20.90 34.35
C GLY A 116 8.46 -20.53 33.03
N LEU A 117 8.05 -21.14 31.92
CA LEU A 117 8.48 -20.72 30.57
C LEU A 117 7.93 -19.33 30.21
N ILE A 118 6.65 -19.07 30.49
CA ILE A 118 6.06 -17.73 30.30
C ILE A 118 6.82 -16.69 31.12
N LYS A 119 7.15 -17.01 32.38
CA LYS A 119 7.94 -16.14 33.26
C LYS A 119 9.33 -15.87 32.67
N LEU A 120 10.02 -16.92 32.20
CA LEU A 120 11.32 -16.78 31.53
C LEU A 120 11.22 -15.80 30.35
N LEU A 121 10.21 -15.96 29.48
CA LEU A 121 10.01 -15.08 28.33
C LEU A 121 9.72 -13.63 28.73
N ILE A 122 8.90 -13.40 29.75
CA ILE A 122 8.62 -12.06 30.29
C ILE A 122 9.90 -11.43 30.84
N ASP A 123 10.67 -12.17 31.63
CA ASP A 123 11.89 -11.64 32.25
C ASP A 123 12.97 -11.33 31.21
N GLU A 124 13.11 -12.17 30.18
CA GLU A 124 14.05 -11.94 29.08
C GLU A 124 13.63 -10.75 28.20
N ALA A 125 12.34 -10.59 27.92
CA ALA A 125 11.83 -9.43 27.17
C ALA A 125 12.13 -8.11 27.89
N GLU A 126 12.04 -8.09 29.22
CA GLU A 126 12.25 -6.90 30.05
C GLU A 126 13.70 -6.71 30.54
N SER A 127 14.54 -7.73 30.41
CA SER A 127 15.93 -7.68 30.90
C SER A 127 16.79 -6.73 30.07
N ASN A 128 17.49 -5.80 30.73
CA ASN A 128 18.48 -4.93 30.10
C ASN A 128 19.74 -5.68 29.60
N GLN A 129 19.92 -6.94 30.00
CA GLN A 129 21.05 -7.78 29.56
C GLN A 129 20.76 -8.54 28.26
N ASN A 130 19.52 -8.55 27.81
CA ASN A 130 19.12 -9.19 26.55
C ASN A 130 18.91 -8.09 25.51
N GLY A 131 19.55 -8.15 24.34
CA GLY A 131 19.36 -7.18 23.25
C GLY A 131 18.12 -7.42 22.37
N ALA A 132 17.22 -8.33 22.75
CA ALA A 132 15.96 -8.58 22.07
C ALA A 132 14.77 -7.96 22.81
N LYS A 133 13.87 -7.32 22.05
CA LYS A 133 12.59 -6.79 22.52
C LYS A 133 11.48 -7.51 21.80
N PHE A 134 10.52 -8.06 22.54
CA PHE A 134 9.48 -8.88 21.94
C PHE A 134 8.20 -8.89 22.77
N PHE A 135 7.13 -9.30 22.11
CA PHE A 135 5.92 -9.81 22.73
C PHE A 135 5.68 -11.23 22.20
N PHE A 136 4.77 -11.96 22.82
CA PHE A 136 4.46 -13.30 22.37
C PHE A 136 3.00 -13.64 22.59
N LYS A 137 2.57 -14.72 21.97
CA LYS A 137 1.24 -15.29 22.20
C LYS A 137 1.36 -16.75 22.57
N ILE A 138 0.41 -17.25 23.35
CA ILE A 138 0.27 -18.66 23.70
C ILE A 138 -1.12 -19.16 23.32
N ILE A 139 -1.26 -20.43 22.96
CA ILE A 139 -2.57 -21.04 22.70
C ILE A 139 -3.46 -21.04 23.93
N ASP A 140 -4.77 -20.99 23.70
CA ASP A 140 -5.80 -21.27 24.69
C ASP A 140 -5.66 -22.73 25.17
N PRO A 141 -5.59 -22.99 26.49
CA PRO A 141 -5.54 -24.35 27.03
C PRO A 141 -6.62 -25.29 26.52
N ARG A 142 -7.80 -24.78 26.18
CA ARG A 142 -8.93 -25.56 25.65
C ARG A 142 -8.67 -26.08 24.23
N CYS A 143 -7.73 -25.46 23.51
CA CYS A 143 -7.33 -25.84 22.16
C CYS A 143 -6.08 -26.74 22.12
N HIS A 144 -5.73 -27.37 23.25
CA HIS A 144 -4.54 -28.24 23.36
C HIS A 144 -4.54 -29.45 22.42
N ASP A 145 -5.70 -29.91 21.96
CA ASP A 145 -5.84 -31.03 21.03
C ASP A 145 -5.99 -30.59 19.56
N ASP A 146 -5.84 -29.30 19.25
CA ASP A 146 -5.82 -28.83 17.87
C ASP A 146 -4.70 -29.52 17.08
N ASN A 147 -5.00 -30.02 15.88
CA ASN A 147 -4.07 -30.84 15.08
C ASN A 147 -2.73 -30.14 14.82
N ARG A 148 -2.73 -28.81 14.68
CA ARG A 148 -1.50 -28.02 14.53
C ARG A 148 -0.85 -27.76 15.88
N PHE A 149 -1.64 -27.34 16.86
CA PHE A 149 -1.12 -26.79 18.11
C PHE A 149 -0.91 -27.79 19.24
N LYS A 150 -1.26 -29.07 19.02
CA LYS A 150 -0.99 -30.13 20.00
C LYS A 150 0.50 -30.36 20.21
N ASN A 151 1.29 -30.28 19.13
CA ASN A 151 2.71 -30.61 19.16
C ASN A 151 3.65 -29.48 18.73
N THR A 152 3.13 -28.45 18.05
CA THR A 152 3.94 -27.38 17.45
C THR A 152 3.27 -26.01 17.55
N ASP A 153 4.01 -24.93 17.34
CA ASP A 153 3.49 -23.56 17.21
C ASP A 153 2.67 -23.03 18.42
N GLN A 154 2.87 -23.58 19.63
CA GLN A 154 2.03 -23.21 20.77
C GLN A 154 2.31 -21.84 21.33
N ILE A 155 3.57 -21.42 21.26
CA ILE A 155 3.97 -20.05 21.56
C ILE A 155 4.59 -19.46 20.30
N THR A 156 4.24 -18.23 19.94
CA THR A 156 4.89 -17.47 18.88
C THR A 156 5.48 -16.20 19.46
N ILE A 157 6.77 -15.96 19.23
CA ILE A 157 7.52 -14.78 19.69
C ILE A 157 7.70 -13.83 18.51
N TYR A 158 7.28 -12.58 18.70
CA TYR A 158 7.37 -11.51 17.72
C TYR A 158 8.40 -10.48 18.17
N PHE A 159 9.46 -10.31 17.39
CA PHE A 159 10.58 -9.44 17.74
C PHE A 159 10.39 -8.03 17.19
N ASP A 160 10.89 -7.03 17.91
CA ASP A 160 11.17 -5.72 17.35
C ASP A 160 12.31 -5.84 16.31
N LYS A 161 12.22 -5.10 15.21
CA LYS A 161 13.20 -5.12 14.11
C LYS A 161 14.62 -4.72 14.50
N TYR A 162 14.80 -4.02 15.62
CA TYR A 162 16.11 -3.67 16.17
C TYR A 162 16.63 -4.71 17.16
N SER A 163 15.91 -5.81 17.41
CA SER A 163 16.41 -6.91 18.25
C SER A 163 17.67 -7.51 17.66
N SER A 164 18.66 -7.78 18.50
CA SER A 164 19.91 -8.43 18.10
C SER A 164 19.69 -9.89 17.71
N LEU A 165 20.34 -10.33 16.62
CA LEU A 165 20.33 -11.73 16.21
C LEU A 165 21.02 -12.65 17.23
N SER A 166 22.12 -12.21 17.85
CA SER A 166 22.81 -13.01 18.87
C SER A 166 21.92 -13.28 20.09
N ASP A 167 21.12 -12.28 20.49
CA ASP A 167 20.24 -12.34 21.65
C ASP A 167 19.01 -13.22 21.40
N ILE A 168 18.54 -13.29 20.15
CA ILE A 168 17.49 -14.22 19.74
C ILE A 168 17.97 -15.68 19.86
N ILE A 169 19.20 -15.96 19.41
CA ILE A 169 19.80 -17.30 19.53
C ILE A 169 20.04 -17.61 21.01
N SER A 170 20.57 -16.66 21.78
CA SER A 170 20.77 -16.81 23.22
C SER A 170 19.46 -17.07 23.97
N LEU A 171 18.36 -16.42 23.56
CA LEU A 171 17.03 -16.69 24.08
C LEU A 171 16.61 -18.14 23.78
N SER A 172 16.85 -18.65 22.56
CA SER A 172 16.54 -20.06 22.26
C SER A 172 17.33 -21.05 23.10
N GLN A 173 18.60 -20.76 23.41
CA GLN A 173 19.45 -21.59 24.27
C GLN A 173 18.96 -21.57 25.74
N LYS A 174 18.49 -20.42 26.22
CA LYS A 174 17.88 -20.31 27.56
C LYS A 174 16.56 -21.08 27.64
N ILE A 175 15.74 -21.04 26.59
CA ILE A 175 14.50 -21.83 26.49
C ILE A 175 14.82 -23.33 26.54
N GLU A 176 15.78 -23.79 25.74
CA GLU A 176 16.24 -25.18 25.76
C GLU A 176 16.78 -25.60 27.13
N SER A 177 17.68 -24.79 27.71
CA SER A 177 18.21 -25.05 29.05
C SER A 177 17.12 -25.15 30.12
N TYR A 178 16.06 -24.33 30.00
CA TYR A 178 14.92 -24.39 30.91
C TYR A 178 14.09 -25.67 30.70
N LEU A 179 13.86 -26.08 29.45
CA LEU A 179 12.96 -27.18 29.07
C LEU A 179 13.61 -28.56 29.14
N SER A 180 14.85 -28.73 28.66
CA SER A 180 15.55 -30.03 28.66
C SER A 180 15.70 -30.64 30.05
N ASN A 181 15.70 -29.80 31.10
CA ASN A 181 15.74 -30.24 32.49
C ASN A 181 14.37 -30.65 33.06
N LYS A 182 13.27 -30.48 32.30
CA LYS A 182 11.89 -30.65 32.79
C LYS A 182 11.04 -31.54 31.90
N ILE A 183 11.32 -31.57 30.61
CA ILE A 183 10.60 -32.36 29.62
C ILE A 183 11.58 -33.02 28.65
N PRO A 184 11.24 -34.18 28.07
CA PRO A 184 12.04 -34.79 27.02
C PRO A 184 12.13 -33.87 25.79
N ASP A 185 13.20 -34.06 25.01
CA ASP A 185 13.29 -33.45 23.69
C ASP A 185 12.07 -33.80 22.82
N ASN A 186 11.66 -32.83 22.01
CA ASN A 186 10.58 -33.05 21.08
C ASN A 186 10.93 -34.11 20.04
N LYS A 187 9.99 -35.05 19.84
CA LYS A 187 9.95 -35.94 18.68
C LYS A 187 9.53 -35.20 17.42
N ILE A 188 8.60 -34.26 17.54
CA ILE A 188 8.17 -33.36 16.46
C ILE A 188 8.78 -31.98 16.74
N LYS A 189 9.85 -31.64 16.00
CA LYS A 189 10.70 -30.47 16.28
C LYS A 189 10.27 -29.19 15.56
N LEU A 190 9.56 -29.30 14.44
CA LEU A 190 9.19 -28.18 13.57
C LEU A 190 7.69 -28.16 13.34
N GLY A 191 7.11 -26.96 13.36
CA GLY A 191 5.73 -26.73 12.92
C GLY A 191 5.53 -27.04 11.44
N PRO A 192 4.28 -27.24 11.00
CA PRO A 192 3.94 -27.66 9.63
C PRO A 192 4.33 -26.65 8.53
N LYS A 193 4.80 -25.47 8.94
CA LYS A 193 5.15 -24.37 8.07
C LYS A 193 6.58 -23.86 8.38
N ASP A 194 7.25 -24.39 9.40
CA ASP A 194 8.63 -24.01 9.72
C ASP A 194 9.60 -24.88 8.94
N SER A 195 10.62 -24.26 8.36
CA SER A 195 11.65 -25.01 7.59
C SER A 195 12.96 -25.17 8.36
N PHE A 196 13.13 -24.50 9.51
CA PHE A 196 14.30 -24.65 10.37
C PHE A 196 14.00 -24.35 11.84
N GLY A 197 14.93 -24.74 12.72
CA GLY A 197 14.89 -24.37 14.12
C GLY A 197 16.26 -24.27 14.74
N PHE A 198 16.32 -23.54 15.85
CA PHE A 198 17.54 -23.31 16.61
C PHE A 198 17.89 -24.52 17.49
N ASN A 199 16.88 -25.23 18.00
CA ASN A 199 17.06 -26.43 18.82
C ASN A 199 15.80 -27.33 18.80
N SER A 200 15.71 -28.29 19.73
CA SER A 200 14.58 -29.22 19.81
C SER A 200 13.25 -28.54 20.14
N PHE A 201 13.26 -27.38 20.78
CA PHE A 201 12.06 -26.67 21.25
C PHE A 201 11.72 -25.42 20.45
N VAL A 202 12.71 -24.76 19.84
CA VAL A 202 12.52 -23.46 19.18
C VAL A 202 12.75 -23.59 17.68
N SER A 203 11.70 -23.36 16.91
CA SER A 203 11.75 -23.19 15.45
C SER A 203 11.60 -21.73 15.05
N ALA A 204 11.88 -21.40 13.79
CA ALA A 204 11.75 -20.05 13.28
C ALA A 204 11.24 -20.02 11.84
N ARG A 205 10.63 -18.90 11.47
CA ARG A 205 10.12 -18.64 10.11
C ARG A 205 10.20 -17.16 9.76
N PHE A 206 10.60 -16.90 8.52
CA PHE A 206 10.43 -15.61 7.88
C PHE A 206 9.12 -15.59 7.08
N ASP A 207 8.14 -14.77 7.48
CA ASP A 207 6.83 -14.79 6.83
C ASP A 207 6.13 -13.46 6.59
N THR A 208 6.88 -12.37 6.72
CA THR A 208 6.40 -11.06 6.31
C THR A 208 7.35 -10.47 5.27
N ASN A 209 6.82 -10.06 4.13
CA ASN A 209 7.52 -9.23 3.16
C ASN A 209 7.26 -7.76 3.48
N LYS A 210 8.24 -7.09 4.09
CA LYS A 210 8.15 -5.66 4.40
C LYS A 210 8.13 -4.78 3.17
N LEU A 211 8.68 -5.20 2.03
CA LEU A 211 8.60 -4.41 0.81
C LEU A 211 7.15 -4.30 0.30
N LEU A 212 6.44 -5.42 0.22
CA LEU A 212 5.08 -5.45 -0.34
C LEU A 212 3.97 -5.29 0.72
N ALA A 213 4.34 -5.25 2.01
CA ALA A 213 3.39 -5.32 3.13
C ALA A 213 2.50 -6.56 3.02
N GLU A 214 3.13 -7.71 2.79
CA GLU A 214 2.45 -8.99 2.59
C GLU A 214 2.90 -10.02 3.62
N TYR A 215 1.96 -10.82 4.10
CA TYR A 215 2.22 -12.07 4.81
C TYR A 215 2.21 -13.23 3.82
N CYS A 216 3.28 -14.01 3.81
CA CYS A 216 3.39 -15.24 3.02
C CYS A 216 4.45 -16.16 3.64
N GLN A 217 4.43 -17.45 3.33
CA GLN A 217 5.51 -18.34 3.72
C GLN A 217 6.59 -18.32 2.65
N TYR A 218 7.85 -18.20 3.04
CA TYR A 218 9.00 -18.16 2.13
C TYR A 218 10.00 -19.30 2.44
N PRO A 219 9.63 -20.58 2.21
CA PRO A 219 10.48 -21.72 2.59
C PRO A 219 11.90 -21.66 2.02
N PHE A 220 12.06 -21.13 0.81
CA PHE A 220 13.38 -20.96 0.20
C PHE A 220 14.29 -20.08 1.06
N PHE A 221 13.75 -19.01 1.64
CA PHE A 221 14.52 -18.09 2.45
C PHE A 221 14.75 -18.65 3.85
N ASP A 222 13.78 -19.38 4.41
CA ASP A 222 13.97 -20.11 5.66
C ASP A 222 15.14 -21.11 5.56
N LEU A 223 15.30 -21.80 4.42
CA LEU A 223 16.42 -22.72 4.19
C LEU A 223 17.77 -21.98 4.07
N GLU A 224 17.80 -20.78 3.50
CA GLU A 224 19.01 -19.95 3.46
C GLU A 224 19.34 -19.33 4.82
N LEU A 225 18.33 -18.98 5.61
CA LEU A 225 18.49 -18.56 7.01
C LEU A 225 19.07 -19.69 7.86
N LYS A 226 18.64 -20.93 7.65
CA LYS A 226 19.25 -22.09 8.32
C LYS A 226 20.75 -22.15 8.07
N LYS A 227 21.18 -22.07 6.82
CA LYS A 227 22.61 -22.07 6.44
C LYS A 227 23.36 -20.90 7.07
N PHE A 228 22.73 -19.72 7.11
CA PHE A 228 23.29 -18.53 7.74
C PHE A 228 23.53 -18.75 9.25
N PHE A 229 22.53 -19.23 9.99
CA PHE A 229 22.66 -19.48 11.42
C PHE A 229 23.57 -20.68 11.75
N ASP A 230 23.71 -21.65 10.85
CA ASP A 230 24.68 -22.75 10.99
C ASP A 230 26.14 -22.28 10.75
N ARG A 231 26.33 -21.20 9.97
CA ARG A 231 27.65 -20.69 9.56
C ARG A 231 28.25 -19.69 10.55
N TYR A 232 27.44 -18.81 11.12
CA TYR A 232 27.91 -17.72 11.97
C TYR A 232 27.76 -18.04 13.46
N SER A 233 28.81 -17.74 14.23
CA SER A 233 28.75 -17.84 15.70
C SER A 233 27.89 -16.73 16.31
N ILE A 234 27.40 -16.95 17.53
CA ILE A 234 26.59 -15.96 18.27
C ILE A 234 27.33 -14.62 18.41
N ASP A 235 28.64 -14.66 18.67
CA ASP A 235 29.47 -13.47 18.83
C ASP A 235 29.59 -12.67 17.52
N GLU A 236 29.57 -13.31 16.36
CA GLU A 236 29.59 -12.62 15.06
C GLU A 236 28.26 -11.91 14.73
N LEU A 237 27.18 -12.25 15.43
CA LEU A 237 25.83 -11.78 15.14
C LEU A 237 25.34 -10.66 16.09
N HIS A 238 26.14 -10.26 17.08
CA HIS A 238 25.71 -9.34 18.14
C HIS A 238 25.41 -7.91 17.69
N HIS A 239 26.05 -7.44 16.62
CA HIS A 239 25.87 -6.08 16.07
C HIS A 239 24.79 -6.00 14.98
N ILE A 240 24.11 -7.12 14.70
CA ILE A 240 23.20 -7.25 13.58
C ILE A 240 21.75 -7.21 14.07
N PRO A 241 20.97 -6.18 13.71
CA PRO A 241 19.55 -6.16 14.01
C PRO A 241 18.81 -7.14 13.11
N ILE A 242 17.81 -7.84 13.64
CA ILE A 242 17.01 -8.83 12.91
C ILE A 242 16.38 -8.26 11.62
N GLY A 243 16.03 -6.97 11.61
CA GLY A 243 15.50 -6.29 10.42
C GLY A 243 16.48 -6.21 9.25
N ALA A 244 17.79 -6.39 9.46
CA ALA A 244 18.75 -6.44 8.37
C ALA A 244 18.54 -7.66 7.44
N LEU A 245 18.00 -8.76 7.97
CA LEU A 245 17.64 -9.93 7.16
C LEU A 245 16.59 -9.60 6.10
N GLU A 246 15.72 -8.62 6.37
CA GLU A 246 14.67 -8.16 5.44
C GLU A 246 15.28 -7.46 4.22
N ALA A 247 16.46 -6.85 4.37
CA ALA A 247 17.18 -6.25 3.25
C ALA A 247 17.83 -7.29 2.35
N VAL A 248 18.39 -8.37 2.92
CA VAL A 248 18.85 -9.54 2.16
C VAL A 248 17.70 -10.16 1.38
N PHE A 249 16.56 -10.38 2.04
CA PHE A 249 15.35 -10.88 1.38
C PHE A 249 14.94 -10.00 0.19
N ASN A 250 14.94 -8.67 0.35
CA ASN A 250 14.63 -7.74 -0.72
C ASN A 250 15.60 -7.84 -1.91
N LYS A 251 16.90 -8.01 -1.66
CA LYS A 251 17.90 -8.22 -2.71
C LYS A 251 17.63 -9.50 -3.49
N ILE A 252 17.28 -10.59 -2.81
CA ILE A 252 16.94 -11.87 -3.44
C ILE A 252 15.72 -11.72 -4.36
N ILE A 253 14.62 -11.15 -3.85
CA ILE A 253 13.37 -11.06 -4.62
C ILE A 253 13.44 -10.04 -5.76
N THR A 254 14.47 -9.19 -5.81
CA THR A 254 14.69 -8.20 -6.88
C THR A 254 15.90 -8.46 -7.76
N SER A 255 16.76 -9.42 -7.41
CA SER A 255 17.97 -9.80 -8.16
C SER A 255 17.65 -10.28 -9.58
N GLU A 256 18.48 -9.98 -10.56
CA GLU A 256 18.32 -10.56 -11.90
C GLU A 256 18.98 -11.95 -12.01
N HIS A 257 19.88 -12.27 -11.08
CA HIS A 257 20.56 -13.57 -11.02
C HIS A 257 19.61 -14.70 -10.60
N ILE A 258 18.79 -14.45 -9.58
CA ILE A 258 17.89 -15.47 -9.04
C ILE A 258 16.55 -15.39 -9.77
N THR A 259 16.29 -16.32 -10.68
CA THR A 259 15.05 -16.33 -11.47
C THR A 259 13.98 -17.27 -10.90
N ASN A 260 14.40 -18.36 -10.25
CA ASN A 260 13.53 -19.36 -9.65
C ASN A 260 13.78 -19.40 -8.13
N LEU A 261 12.76 -19.06 -7.36
CA LEU A 261 12.84 -19.02 -5.89
C LEU A 261 12.50 -20.38 -5.26
N GLY A 262 12.25 -21.42 -6.05
CA GLY A 262 11.60 -22.62 -5.54
C GLY A 262 10.13 -22.34 -5.25
N ASN A 263 9.24 -23.22 -5.70
CA ASN A 263 7.82 -23.09 -5.42
C ASN A 263 7.54 -23.32 -3.91
N ARG A 264 6.25 -23.23 -3.50
CA ARG A 264 5.81 -23.48 -2.11
C ARG A 264 6.05 -24.91 -1.58
N GLU A 265 6.65 -25.81 -2.35
CA GLU A 265 6.91 -27.21 -1.97
C GLU A 265 8.21 -27.39 -1.17
N HIS A 266 8.70 -26.36 -0.47
CA HIS A 266 9.93 -26.41 0.34
C HIS A 266 11.18 -26.76 -0.48
N LYS A 267 11.22 -26.35 -1.76
CA LYS A 267 12.40 -26.58 -2.60
C LYS A 267 13.49 -25.56 -2.26
N ALA A 268 14.69 -26.07 -2.04
CA ALA A 268 15.88 -25.24 -1.90
C ALA A 268 16.16 -24.46 -3.19
N LEU A 269 16.86 -23.35 -3.07
CA LEU A 269 17.46 -22.67 -4.21
C LEU A 269 18.50 -23.56 -4.89
N SER A 270 18.84 -23.24 -6.15
CA SER A 270 20.00 -23.86 -6.80
C SER A 270 21.27 -23.57 -5.99
N GLU A 271 22.31 -24.38 -6.15
CA GLU A 271 23.57 -24.17 -5.44
C GLU A 271 24.18 -22.79 -5.75
N GLN A 272 24.14 -22.38 -7.03
CA GLN A 272 24.61 -21.07 -7.47
C GLN A 272 23.80 -19.93 -6.85
N ASP A 273 22.47 -20.02 -6.86
CA ASP A 273 21.61 -19.00 -6.25
C ASP A 273 21.82 -18.93 -4.74
N SER A 274 21.97 -20.09 -4.08
CA SER A 274 22.27 -20.16 -2.64
C SER A 274 23.63 -19.51 -2.34
N GLN A 275 24.67 -19.77 -3.13
CA GLN A 275 25.97 -19.10 -2.96
C GLN A 275 25.85 -17.58 -3.09
N PHE A 276 25.04 -17.09 -4.04
CA PHE A 276 24.72 -15.66 -4.14
C PHE A 276 24.06 -15.15 -2.86
N VAL A 277 23.03 -15.84 -2.35
CA VAL A 277 22.35 -15.46 -1.10
C VAL A 277 23.31 -15.43 0.09
N GLN A 278 24.16 -16.44 0.23
CA GLN A 278 25.15 -16.48 1.30
C GLN A 278 26.18 -15.35 1.16
N GLY A 279 26.54 -14.95 -0.07
CA GLY A 279 27.37 -13.76 -0.30
C GLY A 279 26.70 -12.45 0.15
N GLU A 280 25.39 -12.30 -0.05
CA GLU A 280 24.63 -11.15 0.47
C GLU A 280 24.60 -11.14 2.01
N PHE A 281 24.48 -12.31 2.64
CA PHE A 281 24.63 -12.42 4.09
C PHE A 281 26.02 -12.01 4.56
N ASP A 282 27.09 -12.43 3.88
CA ASP A 282 28.47 -12.09 4.23
C ASP A 282 28.70 -10.56 4.20
N MET A 283 28.17 -9.88 3.18
CA MET A 283 28.22 -8.42 3.09
C MET A 283 27.43 -7.75 4.22
N MET A 284 26.25 -8.28 4.56
CA MET A 284 25.40 -7.78 5.63
C MET A 284 26.04 -7.97 7.01
N VAL A 285 26.71 -9.10 7.27
CA VAL A 285 27.44 -9.36 8.52
C VAL A 285 28.65 -8.44 8.65
N TYR A 286 29.42 -8.28 7.57
CA TYR A 286 30.63 -7.44 7.57
C TYR A 286 30.32 -5.99 7.92
N SER A 287 29.23 -5.43 7.37
CA SER A 287 28.88 -4.04 7.61
C SER A 287 27.37 -3.76 7.45
N PRO A 288 26.53 -4.08 8.44
CA PRO A 288 25.07 -4.03 8.32
C PRO A 288 24.51 -2.64 8.02
N ILE A 289 25.07 -1.58 8.63
CA ILE A 289 24.65 -0.19 8.36
C ILE A 289 24.93 0.18 6.90
N ASN A 290 26.14 -0.08 6.41
CA ASN A 290 26.47 0.20 5.01
C ASN A 290 25.65 -0.69 4.07
N TYR A 291 25.38 -1.94 4.42
CA TYR A 291 24.53 -2.81 3.61
C TYR A 291 23.09 -2.26 3.47
N LEU A 292 22.52 -1.73 4.57
CA LEU A 292 21.23 -1.05 4.55
C LEU A 292 21.28 0.30 3.78
N ASN A 293 22.40 1.00 3.84
CA ASN A 293 22.59 2.30 3.18
C ASN A 293 22.98 2.17 1.70
N ALA A 294 23.60 1.05 1.29
CA ALA A 294 24.16 0.81 -0.06
C ALA A 294 23.10 0.69 -1.16
N VAL A 295 21.85 1.10 -0.90
CA VAL A 295 20.87 1.34 -1.95
C VAL A 295 21.11 2.73 -2.57
N GLU A 296 22.26 2.88 -3.21
CA GLU A 296 22.75 4.11 -3.82
C GLU A 296 23.26 3.91 -5.25
N GLU A 297 22.43 3.37 -6.15
CA GLU A 297 22.48 3.76 -7.57
C GLU A 297 21.40 4.79 -7.92
N ASN A 298 20.43 5.01 -7.01
CA ASN A 298 19.29 5.88 -7.27
C ASN A 298 19.46 7.33 -6.81
N ASN A 299 20.47 7.71 -6.02
CA ASN A 299 20.58 9.09 -5.54
C ASN A 299 21.09 10.06 -6.63
N ALA A 300 22.05 9.66 -7.47
CA ALA A 300 22.46 10.45 -8.64
C ALA A 300 21.35 10.52 -9.71
N VAL A 301 20.63 9.41 -9.90
CA VAL A 301 19.46 9.33 -10.78
C VAL A 301 18.31 10.19 -10.25
N LYS A 302 18.10 10.25 -8.92
CA LYS A 302 17.09 11.11 -8.28
C LYS A 302 17.42 12.59 -8.36
N GLU A 303 18.67 13.01 -8.17
CA GLU A 303 19.03 14.43 -8.33
C GLU A 303 18.87 14.89 -9.78
N LYS A 304 19.24 14.03 -10.74
CA LYS A 304 19.01 14.31 -12.16
C LYS A 304 17.51 14.32 -12.51
N GLN A 305 16.75 13.32 -12.06
CA GLN A 305 15.29 13.25 -12.26
C GLN A 305 14.55 14.40 -11.58
N LYS A 306 14.97 14.80 -10.38
CA LYS A 306 14.39 15.93 -9.64
C LYS A 306 14.61 17.24 -10.41
N ARG A 307 15.83 17.50 -10.89
CA ARG A 307 16.12 18.67 -11.76
C ARG A 307 15.32 18.64 -13.06
N GLU A 308 15.18 17.48 -13.68
CA GLU A 308 14.40 17.31 -14.91
C GLU A 308 12.89 17.51 -14.65
N ILE A 309 12.36 17.06 -13.51
CA ILE A 309 10.98 17.32 -13.08
C ILE A 309 10.74 18.80 -12.75
N GLU A 310 11.69 19.46 -12.09
CA GLU A 310 11.64 20.90 -11.82
C GLU A 310 11.59 21.70 -13.13
N GLN A 311 12.45 21.37 -14.10
CA GLN A 311 12.43 21.98 -15.45
C GLN A 311 11.11 21.75 -16.19
N VAL A 312 10.54 20.55 -16.11
CA VAL A 312 9.22 20.25 -16.71
C VAL A 312 8.12 21.08 -16.07
N ASN A 313 8.15 21.28 -14.74
CA ASN A 313 7.18 22.10 -14.04
C ASN A 313 7.33 23.59 -14.39
N GLU A 314 8.55 24.10 -14.55
CA GLU A 314 8.79 25.47 -15.01
C GLU A 314 8.25 25.71 -16.42
N ILE A 315 8.51 24.80 -17.37
CA ILE A 315 7.98 24.90 -18.73
C ILE A 315 6.45 24.82 -18.72
N LYS A 316 5.88 23.93 -17.90
CA LYS A 316 4.44 23.78 -17.72
C LYS A 316 3.79 25.07 -17.21
N GLU A 317 4.37 25.72 -16.20
CA GLU A 317 3.89 27.01 -15.69
C GLU A 317 3.95 28.11 -16.76
N LYS A 318 5.02 28.16 -17.55
CA LYS A 318 5.15 29.11 -18.67
C LYS A 318 4.07 28.89 -19.74
N ILE A 319 3.77 27.64 -20.08
CA ILE A 319 2.70 27.30 -21.05
C ILE A 319 1.31 27.65 -20.49
N TYR A 320 1.03 27.40 -19.21
CA TYR A 320 -0.27 27.73 -18.62
C TYR A 320 -0.51 29.23 -18.57
N LYS A 321 0.52 29.99 -18.19
CA LYS A 321 0.50 31.46 -18.12
C LYS A 321 0.77 32.13 -19.46
N PHE A 322 0.84 31.36 -20.55
CA PHE A 322 1.09 31.89 -21.88
C PHE A 322 -0.01 32.88 -22.27
N ASP A 323 0.41 34.13 -22.51
CA ASP A 323 -0.47 35.26 -22.72
C ASP A 323 -0.85 35.44 -24.19
N PHE A 324 -2.13 35.66 -24.42
CA PHE A 324 -2.77 35.84 -25.73
C PHE A 324 -3.20 37.28 -25.99
N ASN A 325 -2.54 38.24 -25.33
CA ASN A 325 -2.89 39.63 -25.44
C ASN A 325 -2.25 40.31 -26.67
N PHE A 326 -3.11 40.79 -27.57
CA PHE A 326 -2.75 41.63 -28.72
C PHE A 326 -3.23 43.09 -28.57
N SER A 327 -3.82 43.47 -27.43
CA SER A 327 -4.42 44.81 -27.21
C SER A 327 -3.43 45.98 -27.28
N SER A 328 -2.12 45.69 -27.22
CA SER A 328 -1.06 46.68 -27.37
C SER A 328 -0.61 46.90 -28.82
N CYS A 329 -1.09 46.08 -29.77
CA CYS A 329 -0.77 46.22 -31.19
C CYS A 329 -1.67 47.29 -31.84
N ASN A 330 -1.07 48.18 -32.61
CA ASN A 330 -1.75 49.28 -33.28
C ASN A 330 -1.92 49.07 -34.79
N SER A 331 -1.36 47.99 -35.34
CA SER A 331 -1.42 47.64 -36.76
C SER A 331 -1.56 46.13 -36.99
N LYS A 332 -2.01 45.76 -38.19
CA LYS A 332 -2.09 44.34 -38.62
C LYS A 332 -0.69 43.72 -38.73
N GLU A 333 0.29 44.51 -39.15
CA GLU A 333 1.69 44.11 -39.24
C GLU A 333 2.25 43.75 -37.85
N GLU A 334 1.97 44.57 -36.82
CA GLU A 334 2.38 44.31 -35.44
C GLU A 334 1.71 43.05 -34.86
N ILE A 335 0.43 42.83 -35.15
CA ILE A 335 -0.28 41.59 -34.72
C ILE A 335 0.36 40.36 -35.36
N ASN A 336 0.65 40.41 -36.66
CA ASN A 336 1.27 39.29 -37.38
C ASN A 336 2.70 39.00 -36.91
N GLU A 337 3.46 40.05 -36.58
CA GLU A 337 4.81 39.91 -36.03
C GLU A 337 4.77 39.31 -34.61
N GLN A 338 3.90 39.80 -33.73
CA GLN A 338 3.70 39.22 -32.39
C GLN A 338 3.16 37.79 -32.44
N LEU A 339 2.24 37.49 -33.37
CA LEU A 339 1.73 36.14 -33.59
C LEU A 339 2.87 35.19 -33.97
N LYS A 340 3.75 35.61 -34.88
CA LYS A 340 4.92 34.82 -35.30
C LYS A 340 5.90 34.60 -34.15
N GLU A 341 6.19 35.63 -33.36
CA GLU A 341 7.08 35.53 -32.20
C GLU A 341 6.52 34.59 -31.13
N LYS A 342 5.27 34.80 -30.71
CA LYS A 342 4.58 33.95 -29.72
C LYS A 342 4.42 32.51 -30.21
N SER A 343 4.17 32.31 -31.50
CA SER A 343 4.14 30.98 -32.11
C SER A 343 5.50 30.28 -32.01
N GLN A 344 6.59 30.99 -32.28
CA GLN A 344 7.94 30.43 -32.16
C GLN A 344 8.29 30.10 -30.70
N GLU A 345 7.80 30.90 -29.74
CA GLU A 345 7.98 30.63 -28.32
C GLU A 345 7.31 29.32 -27.89
N LEU A 346 6.07 29.07 -28.31
CA LEU A 346 5.36 27.80 -28.07
C LEU A 346 6.09 26.59 -28.69
N VAL A 347 6.67 26.75 -29.88
CA VAL A 347 7.49 25.71 -30.54
C VAL A 347 8.75 25.42 -29.73
N ARG A 348 9.44 26.45 -29.21
CA ARG A 348 10.62 26.26 -28.35
C ARG A 348 10.28 25.53 -27.06
N TYR A 349 9.10 25.76 -26.47
CA TYR A 349 8.64 24.99 -25.31
C TYR A 349 8.40 23.51 -25.66
N ALA A 350 7.81 23.22 -26.82
CA ALA A 350 7.62 21.85 -27.29
C ALA A 350 8.97 21.13 -27.53
N GLU A 351 9.94 21.81 -28.15
CA GLU A 351 11.28 21.28 -28.39
C GLU A 351 12.06 21.02 -27.08
N SER A 352 11.94 21.93 -26.11
CA SER A 352 12.54 21.76 -24.78
C SER A 352 11.97 20.55 -24.04
N LEU A 353 10.66 20.30 -24.18
CA LEU A 353 10.01 19.11 -23.62
C LEU A 353 10.41 17.82 -24.36
N LEU A 354 10.58 17.89 -25.69
CA LEU A 354 11.06 16.77 -26.51
C LEU A 354 12.42 16.26 -26.03
N GLN A 355 13.33 17.16 -25.66
CA GLN A 355 14.65 16.83 -25.13
C GLN A 355 14.55 16.13 -23.75
N LEU A 356 13.50 16.41 -22.97
CA LEU A 356 13.25 15.85 -21.63
C LEU A 356 12.37 14.57 -21.64
N LYS A 357 11.95 14.10 -22.83
CA LYS A 357 11.01 12.97 -23.02
C LYS A 357 11.47 11.65 -22.38
N LYS A 358 12.77 11.45 -22.16
CA LYS A 358 13.31 10.20 -21.58
C LYS A 358 13.01 10.02 -20.09
N THR A 359 12.56 11.07 -19.39
CA THR A 359 12.46 11.09 -17.91
C THR A 359 11.01 11.10 -17.39
N VAL A 360 10.06 11.54 -18.23
CA VAL A 360 8.67 11.74 -17.82
C VAL A 360 7.78 10.65 -18.46
N GLU A 361 6.78 10.17 -17.72
CA GLU A 361 5.76 9.25 -18.26
C GLU A 361 5.18 9.80 -19.57
N SER A 362 5.16 8.96 -20.61
CA SER A 362 4.73 9.34 -21.98
C SER A 362 3.34 9.99 -22.03
N VAL A 363 2.49 9.69 -21.04
CA VAL A 363 1.15 10.24 -20.89
C VAL A 363 1.15 11.72 -20.50
N ILE A 364 2.02 12.14 -19.58
CA ILE A 364 2.16 13.56 -19.17
C ILE A 364 2.73 14.36 -20.34
N TYR A 365 3.71 13.79 -21.01
CA TYR A 365 4.33 14.40 -22.19
C TYR A 365 3.31 14.64 -23.33
N ASN A 366 2.52 13.62 -23.66
CA ASN A 366 1.47 13.76 -24.69
C ASN A 366 0.41 14.80 -24.30
N ALA A 367 0.04 14.87 -23.01
CA ALA A 367 -0.90 15.87 -22.52
C ALA A 367 -0.35 17.30 -22.63
N ILE A 368 0.96 17.52 -22.39
CA ILE A 368 1.55 18.85 -22.53
C ILE A 368 1.65 19.25 -24.01
N LEU A 369 1.99 18.32 -24.91
CA LEU A 369 1.95 18.60 -26.36
C LEU A 369 0.55 18.95 -26.83
N GLU A 370 -0.47 18.29 -26.31
CA GLU A 370 -1.87 18.59 -26.60
C GLU A 370 -2.25 19.99 -26.08
N VAL A 371 -1.81 20.37 -24.87
CA VAL A 371 -2.01 21.73 -24.35
C VAL A 371 -1.28 22.77 -25.21
N ILE A 372 -0.06 22.50 -25.67
CA ILE A 372 0.67 23.40 -26.58
C ILE A 372 -0.09 23.56 -27.89
N HIS A 373 -0.63 22.47 -28.44
CA HIS A 373 -1.45 22.52 -29.64
C HIS A 373 -2.71 23.36 -29.43
N GLN A 374 -3.43 23.16 -28.32
CA GLN A 374 -4.60 23.97 -27.95
C GLN A 374 -4.23 25.45 -27.75
N LYS A 375 -3.10 25.73 -27.11
CA LYS A 375 -2.60 27.11 -26.93
C LYS A 375 -2.24 27.76 -28.28
N HIS A 376 -1.73 26.99 -29.24
CA HIS A 376 -1.46 27.47 -30.59
C HIS A 376 -2.75 27.84 -31.34
N LEU A 377 -3.80 27.02 -31.22
CA LEU A 377 -5.12 27.33 -31.76
C LEU A 377 -5.70 28.60 -31.12
N GLN A 378 -5.66 28.71 -29.79
CA GLN A 378 -6.12 29.89 -29.06
C GLN A 378 -5.35 31.16 -29.44
N LEU A 379 -4.05 31.06 -29.70
CA LEU A 379 -3.23 32.18 -30.17
C LEU A 379 -3.69 32.65 -31.56
N GLN A 380 -3.97 31.71 -32.47
CA GLN A 380 -4.46 32.01 -33.81
C GLN A 380 -5.86 32.65 -33.76
N ASP A 381 -6.77 32.10 -32.95
CA ASP A 381 -8.12 32.64 -32.76
C ASP A 381 -8.08 34.07 -32.18
N ALA A 382 -7.23 34.30 -31.17
CA ALA A 382 -7.07 35.62 -30.55
C ALA A 382 -6.47 36.66 -31.53
N ALA A 383 -5.51 36.25 -32.36
CA ALA A 383 -4.97 37.10 -33.41
C ALA A 383 -6.02 37.41 -34.48
N GLN A 384 -6.81 36.42 -34.89
CA GLN A 384 -7.87 36.58 -35.89
C GLN A 384 -9.00 37.49 -35.40
N LEU A 385 -9.43 37.35 -34.15
CA LEU A 385 -10.38 38.27 -33.50
C LEU A 385 -9.83 39.71 -33.46
N SER A 386 -8.55 39.86 -33.13
CA SER A 386 -7.89 41.17 -33.08
C SER A 386 -7.77 41.79 -34.47
N LEU A 387 -7.46 41.01 -35.50
CA LEU A 387 -7.44 41.44 -36.91
C LEU A 387 -8.84 41.81 -37.41
N GLY A 388 -9.88 41.07 -37.00
CA GLY A 388 -11.28 41.35 -37.33
C GLY A 388 -11.78 42.69 -36.76
N ASN A 389 -11.27 43.11 -35.60
CA ASN A 389 -11.56 44.42 -35.01
C ASN A 389 -10.97 45.59 -35.82
N PHE A 390 -10.04 45.35 -36.74
CA PHE A 390 -9.53 46.35 -37.69
C PHE A 390 -10.32 46.38 -39.02
N GLU A 391 -11.24 45.44 -39.27
CA GLU A 391 -11.94 45.30 -40.56
C GLU A 391 -13.46 45.53 -40.53
N ALA A 392 -14.11 45.73 -39.36
CA ALA A 392 -15.56 45.91 -39.30
C ALA A 392 -16.01 47.21 -38.58
N PRO A 393 -16.92 48.01 -39.19
CA PRO A 393 -17.62 49.08 -38.48
C PRO A 393 -18.68 48.51 -37.54
N THR A 394 -18.75 49.06 -36.33
CA THR A 394 -19.71 48.72 -35.28
C THR A 394 -21.17 48.93 -35.72
N PHE A 395 -21.96 47.86 -35.77
CA PHE A 395 -23.42 47.86 -35.49
C PHE A 395 -23.88 46.47 -34.98
N PRO A 396 -24.96 46.42 -34.17
CA PRO A 396 -25.24 45.32 -33.27
C PRO A 396 -25.97 44.17 -33.96
N VAL A 397 -25.57 42.93 -33.69
CA VAL A 397 -26.28 41.73 -34.13
C VAL A 397 -27.14 41.21 -32.98
N SER A 398 -28.39 40.93 -33.35
CA SER A 398 -29.53 40.49 -32.56
C SER A 398 -29.37 39.09 -31.97
N VAL A 399 -30.02 38.94 -30.82
CA VAL A 399 -30.39 37.71 -30.11
C VAL A 399 -31.06 36.72 -31.06
N GLU A 400 -30.45 35.55 -31.33
CA GLU A 400 -31.16 34.27 -31.57
C GLU A 400 -30.26 33.04 -31.85
N GLU A 401 -28.92 33.15 -31.89
CA GLU A 401 -28.04 31.94 -32.02
C GLU A 401 -27.33 31.51 -30.72
N SER A 402 -27.71 32.07 -29.56
CA SER A 402 -27.05 31.79 -28.28
C SER A 402 -27.63 30.61 -27.48
N GLU A 403 -28.68 29.93 -27.94
CA GLU A 403 -29.32 28.87 -27.12
C GLU A 403 -28.84 27.43 -27.39
N GLN A 404 -28.05 27.18 -28.44
CA GLN A 404 -27.49 25.83 -28.68
C GLN A 404 -26.03 25.65 -28.29
N ILE A 405 -25.31 26.72 -27.94
CA ILE A 405 -23.90 26.65 -27.47
C ILE A 405 -23.81 26.66 -25.93
N LEU A 406 -24.88 27.03 -25.22
CA LEU A 406 -24.88 27.15 -23.75
C LEU A 406 -25.06 25.83 -22.96
N ASN A 407 -25.37 24.71 -23.62
CA ASN A 407 -25.74 23.46 -22.94
C ASN A 407 -24.70 22.33 -22.99
N ASN A 408 -23.50 22.57 -23.53
CA ASN A 408 -22.42 21.59 -23.36
C ASN A 408 -21.85 21.72 -21.95
N PRO A 409 -22.02 20.72 -21.06
CA PRO A 409 -21.47 20.82 -19.72
C PRO A 409 -19.94 20.91 -19.81
N ASN A 410 -19.35 21.85 -19.07
CA ASN A 410 -17.89 21.94 -18.93
C ASN A 410 -17.41 20.78 -18.04
N LEU A 411 -17.21 19.61 -18.66
CA LEU A 411 -16.88 18.37 -17.96
C LEU A 411 -15.41 18.31 -17.58
N ASN A 412 -15.14 17.90 -16.34
CA ASN A 412 -13.78 17.60 -15.90
C ASN A 412 -13.19 16.41 -16.70
N PRO A 413 -12.14 16.61 -17.52
CA PRO A 413 -11.61 15.56 -18.40
C PRO A 413 -11.08 14.33 -17.65
N LYS A 414 -10.58 14.50 -16.42
CA LYS A 414 -10.13 13.40 -15.56
C LYS A 414 -11.30 12.60 -15.01
N ALA A 415 -12.39 13.26 -14.65
CA ALA A 415 -13.60 12.60 -14.18
C ALA A 415 -14.30 11.84 -15.32
N VAL A 416 -14.31 12.40 -16.53
CA VAL A 416 -14.79 11.74 -17.76
C VAL A 416 -14.03 10.43 -18.00
N LYS A 417 -12.70 10.50 -18.08
CA LYS A 417 -11.86 9.32 -18.30
C LYS A 417 -12.02 8.27 -17.19
N LYS A 418 -12.15 8.72 -15.93
CA LYS A 418 -12.35 7.82 -14.79
C LYS A 418 -13.71 7.15 -14.82
N LEU A 419 -14.77 7.85 -15.21
CA LEU A 419 -16.10 7.26 -15.35
C LEU A 419 -16.11 6.23 -16.49
N GLU A 420 -15.49 6.55 -17.64
CA GLU A 420 -15.33 5.60 -18.75
C GLU A 420 -14.59 4.33 -18.31
N GLN A 421 -13.51 4.46 -17.53
CA GLN A 421 -12.79 3.31 -16.96
C GLN A 421 -13.65 2.48 -15.98
N LEU A 422 -14.46 3.14 -15.15
CA LEU A 422 -15.36 2.46 -14.22
C LEU A 422 -16.49 1.72 -14.95
N LEU A 423 -17.02 2.29 -16.04
CA LEU A 423 -18.01 1.64 -16.90
C LEU A 423 -17.41 0.39 -17.57
N ILE A 424 -16.20 0.48 -18.12
CA ILE A 424 -15.48 -0.68 -18.68
C ILE A 424 -15.31 -1.76 -17.61
N LYS A 425 -14.92 -1.38 -16.39
CA LYS A 425 -14.76 -2.32 -15.26
C LYS A 425 -16.05 -3.03 -14.86
N ILE A 426 -17.22 -2.39 -14.97
CA ILE A 426 -18.52 -3.06 -14.79
C ILE A 426 -18.72 -4.13 -15.87
N LYS A 427 -18.45 -3.79 -17.12
CA LYS A 427 -18.59 -4.70 -18.27
C LYS A 427 -17.65 -5.90 -18.16
N ASP A 428 -16.39 -5.67 -17.80
CA ASP A 428 -15.39 -6.74 -17.66
C ASP A 428 -15.76 -7.70 -16.53
N LYS A 429 -16.15 -7.18 -15.36
CA LYS A 429 -16.67 -8.02 -14.28
C LYS A 429 -17.92 -8.79 -14.65
N ALA A 430 -18.79 -8.24 -15.48
CA ALA A 430 -19.96 -8.97 -15.97
C ALA A 430 -19.56 -10.13 -16.91
N ASN A 431 -18.49 -9.95 -17.69
CA ASN A 431 -17.97 -10.98 -18.59
C ASN A 431 -17.25 -12.10 -17.84
N GLU A 432 -16.56 -11.77 -16.74
CA GLU A 432 -15.89 -12.72 -15.82
C GLU A 432 -16.87 -13.65 -15.09
N LEU A 433 -18.17 -13.31 -15.03
CA LEU A 433 -19.21 -14.20 -14.54
C LEU A 433 -19.51 -15.28 -15.60
N THR A 434 -18.79 -16.39 -15.55
CA THR A 434 -18.88 -17.51 -16.51
C THR A 434 -19.64 -18.74 -16.00
N ASP A 435 -19.93 -18.81 -14.70
CA ASP A 435 -20.55 -20.00 -14.10
C ASP A 435 -22.02 -20.16 -14.50
N LEU A 436 -22.45 -21.42 -14.62
CA LEU A 436 -23.79 -21.81 -15.11
C LEU A 436 -24.88 -21.77 -14.03
N ASP A 437 -24.58 -21.38 -12.80
CA ASP A 437 -25.59 -21.34 -11.74
C ASP A 437 -26.60 -20.17 -11.93
N PRO A 438 -27.87 -20.34 -11.52
CA PRO A 438 -28.92 -19.33 -11.72
C PRO A 438 -28.60 -17.95 -11.11
N LEU A 439 -27.86 -17.91 -10.00
CA LEU A 439 -27.51 -16.68 -9.29
C LEU A 439 -26.43 -15.91 -10.06
N THR A 440 -25.41 -16.59 -10.57
CA THR A 440 -24.35 -15.99 -11.40
C THR A 440 -24.91 -15.47 -12.73
N GLN A 441 -25.85 -16.19 -13.34
CA GLN A 441 -26.56 -15.72 -14.54
C GLN A 441 -27.39 -14.46 -14.25
N ALA A 442 -28.10 -14.40 -13.12
CA ALA A 442 -28.85 -13.22 -12.70
C ALA A 442 -27.91 -12.01 -12.47
N LYS A 443 -26.79 -12.21 -11.78
CA LYS A 443 -25.76 -11.18 -11.57
C LYS A 443 -25.20 -10.65 -12.89
N LYS A 444 -24.87 -11.54 -13.83
CA LYS A 444 -24.38 -11.15 -15.15
C LYS A 444 -25.37 -10.27 -15.91
N ARG A 445 -26.65 -10.65 -15.93
CA ARG A 445 -27.71 -9.87 -16.57
C ARG A 445 -27.84 -8.48 -15.93
N VAL A 446 -27.87 -8.40 -14.61
CA VAL A 446 -27.99 -7.13 -13.88
C VAL A 446 -26.75 -6.24 -14.09
N ALA A 447 -25.54 -6.79 -14.08
CA ALA A 447 -24.31 -6.03 -14.31
C ALA A 447 -24.24 -5.48 -15.75
N LEU A 448 -24.63 -6.27 -16.76
CA LEU A 448 -24.69 -5.81 -18.15
C LEU A 448 -25.78 -4.73 -18.34
N SER A 449 -26.92 -4.87 -17.67
CA SER A 449 -27.98 -3.87 -17.67
C SER A 449 -27.49 -2.55 -17.07
N LEU A 450 -26.84 -2.62 -15.90
CA LEU A 450 -26.28 -1.46 -15.23
C LEU A 450 -25.24 -0.73 -16.10
N TYR A 451 -24.33 -1.46 -16.74
CA TYR A 451 -23.38 -0.87 -17.68
C TYR A 451 -24.07 -0.11 -18.82
N ARG A 452 -25.08 -0.73 -19.44
CA ARG A 452 -25.80 -0.13 -20.57
C ARG A 452 -26.49 1.17 -20.17
N GLU A 453 -27.22 1.17 -19.06
CA GLU A 453 -27.97 2.33 -18.62
C GLU A 453 -27.05 3.45 -18.12
N LEU A 454 -26.03 3.16 -17.31
CA LEU A 454 -25.07 4.18 -16.89
C LEU A 454 -24.29 4.80 -18.07
N ASN A 455 -23.91 3.98 -19.06
CA ASN A 455 -23.24 4.49 -20.26
C ASN A 455 -24.19 5.38 -21.08
N LYS A 456 -25.47 4.99 -21.20
CA LYS A 456 -26.48 5.78 -21.92
C LYS A 456 -26.71 7.14 -21.25
N GLU A 457 -26.92 7.17 -19.94
CA GLU A 457 -27.06 8.42 -19.17
C GLU A 457 -25.81 9.29 -19.30
N PHE A 458 -24.62 8.70 -19.24
CA PHE A 458 -23.37 9.42 -19.41
C PHE A 458 -23.22 10.03 -20.80
N GLN A 459 -23.58 9.32 -21.88
CA GLN A 459 -23.55 9.88 -23.23
C GLN A 459 -24.57 11.00 -23.40
N GLN A 460 -25.76 10.88 -22.82
CA GLN A 460 -26.77 11.95 -22.85
C GLN A 460 -26.26 13.21 -22.15
N TYR A 461 -25.61 13.04 -20.99
CA TYR A 461 -25.02 14.16 -20.25
C TYR A 461 -23.86 14.80 -21.02
N LYS A 462 -22.95 13.98 -21.57
CA LYS A 462 -21.81 14.42 -22.38
C LYS A 462 -22.22 15.20 -23.63
N SER A 463 -23.36 14.87 -24.22
CA SER A 463 -23.90 15.58 -25.39
C SER A 463 -24.82 16.76 -25.05
N GLY A 464 -24.94 17.15 -23.78
CA GLY A 464 -25.83 18.24 -23.36
C GLY A 464 -27.34 17.93 -23.48
N LYS A 465 -27.73 16.67 -23.65
CA LYS A 465 -29.14 16.24 -23.81
C LYS A 465 -29.87 16.08 -22.48
N THR A 466 -29.14 16.03 -21.38
CA THR A 466 -29.67 16.01 -20.02
C THR A 466 -28.81 16.90 -19.13
N ASN A 467 -29.38 17.45 -18.07
CA ASN A 467 -28.66 18.27 -17.10
C ASN A 467 -28.00 17.38 -16.02
N PHE A 468 -27.14 17.97 -15.18
CA PHE A 468 -26.39 17.24 -14.17
C PHE A 468 -27.29 16.56 -13.12
N GLU A 469 -28.35 17.23 -12.66
CA GLU A 469 -29.24 16.68 -11.63
C GLU A 469 -30.04 15.48 -12.13
N ASN A 470 -30.53 15.53 -13.37
CA ASN A 470 -31.20 14.41 -14.02
C ASN A 470 -30.23 13.25 -14.26
N PHE A 471 -29.01 13.53 -14.76
CA PHE A 471 -27.95 12.54 -14.93
C PHE A 471 -27.60 11.83 -13.61
N LYS A 472 -27.36 12.60 -12.54
CA LYS A 472 -27.06 12.09 -11.20
C LYS A 472 -28.20 11.23 -10.67
N THR A 473 -29.43 11.75 -10.71
CA THR A 473 -30.62 11.04 -10.21
C THR A 473 -30.85 9.72 -10.94
N HIS A 474 -30.74 9.71 -12.27
CA HIS A 474 -30.88 8.48 -13.04
C HIS A 474 -29.78 7.47 -12.72
N CYS A 475 -28.53 7.90 -12.62
CA CYS A 475 -27.43 7.02 -12.24
C CYS A 475 -27.61 6.43 -10.82
N ASP A 476 -28.07 7.23 -9.87
CA ASP A 476 -28.37 6.80 -8.50
C ASP A 476 -29.48 5.74 -8.49
N ASN A 477 -30.52 5.93 -9.30
CA ASN A 477 -31.62 4.97 -9.46
C ASN A 477 -31.11 3.64 -10.01
N TRP A 478 -30.34 3.66 -11.10
CA TRP A 478 -29.79 2.46 -11.71
C TRP A 478 -28.86 1.69 -10.75
N ILE A 479 -28.02 2.41 -10.00
CA ILE A 479 -27.14 1.78 -9.00
C ILE A 479 -27.97 1.18 -7.85
N ARG A 480 -28.99 1.90 -7.38
CA ARG A 480 -29.88 1.44 -6.30
C ARG A 480 -30.65 0.18 -6.68
N GLU A 481 -31.11 0.08 -7.92
CA GLU A 481 -31.82 -1.10 -8.44
C GLU A 481 -30.89 -2.30 -8.64
N ALA A 482 -29.66 -2.09 -9.08
CA ALA A 482 -28.70 -3.17 -9.33
C ALA A 482 -28.06 -3.72 -8.04
N ARG A 483 -27.97 -2.88 -7.00
CA ARG A 483 -27.27 -3.19 -5.74
C ARG A 483 -27.74 -4.48 -5.06
N PRO A 484 -29.05 -4.72 -4.86
CA PRO A 484 -29.53 -5.90 -4.13
C PRO A 484 -29.13 -7.23 -4.78
N THR A 485 -28.95 -7.27 -6.11
CA THR A 485 -28.52 -8.50 -6.82
C THR A 485 -26.99 -8.63 -6.86
N LEU A 486 -26.27 -7.52 -7.05
CA LEU A 486 -24.82 -7.54 -7.23
C LEU A 486 -24.05 -7.66 -5.90
N GLU A 487 -24.67 -7.35 -4.76
CA GLU A 487 -24.06 -7.39 -3.43
C GLU A 487 -24.44 -8.60 -2.55
N ILE A 488 -25.15 -9.60 -3.09
CA ILE A 488 -25.67 -10.76 -2.33
C ILE A 488 -24.55 -11.57 -1.62
N HIS A 489 -23.28 -11.46 -2.05
CA HIS A 489 -22.13 -12.00 -1.33
C HIS A 489 -21.00 -10.96 -1.26
N ARG A 490 -20.15 -11.03 -0.20
CA ARG A 490 -18.99 -10.14 -0.02
C ARG A 490 -17.91 -10.29 -1.11
N ASP A 491 -18.01 -11.33 -1.93
CA ASP A 491 -17.05 -11.65 -2.98
C ASP A 491 -17.33 -10.87 -4.26
N GLY A 492 -16.35 -10.08 -4.69
CA GLY A 492 -16.34 -9.43 -6.00
C GLY A 492 -16.24 -7.91 -5.98
N GLY A 493 -16.13 -7.24 -4.83
CA GLY A 493 -15.78 -5.81 -4.78
C GLY A 493 -16.76 -4.86 -5.50
N TRP A 494 -18.04 -5.23 -5.63
CA TRP A 494 -19.09 -4.41 -6.26
C TRP A 494 -19.41 -3.15 -5.44
N LYS A 495 -19.37 -3.26 -4.11
CA LYS A 495 -19.55 -2.13 -3.17
C LYS A 495 -18.56 -0.99 -3.43
N GLU A 496 -17.27 -1.32 -3.49
CA GLU A 496 -16.22 -0.35 -3.78
C GLU A 496 -16.41 0.28 -5.17
N LEU A 497 -16.83 -0.53 -6.15
CA LEU A 497 -17.08 -0.06 -7.51
C LEU A 497 -18.21 0.98 -7.54
N PHE A 498 -19.33 0.74 -6.86
CA PHE A 498 -20.45 1.70 -6.79
C PHE A 498 -20.05 3.00 -6.10
N VAL A 499 -19.32 2.93 -4.99
CA VAL A 499 -18.82 4.12 -4.28
C VAL A 499 -17.91 4.96 -5.20
N ASN A 500 -17.04 4.31 -5.96
CA ASN A 500 -16.16 5.00 -6.90
C ASN A 500 -16.93 5.61 -8.08
N ILE A 501 -18.00 4.97 -8.55
CA ILE A 501 -18.89 5.52 -9.59
C ILE A 501 -19.60 6.77 -9.07
N LEU A 502 -20.25 6.69 -7.90
CA LEU A 502 -20.97 7.82 -7.29
C LEU A 502 -20.06 9.03 -7.04
N LYS A 503 -18.86 8.81 -6.49
CA LYS A 503 -17.86 9.88 -6.31
C LYS A 503 -17.46 10.53 -7.63
N THR A 504 -17.31 9.73 -8.68
CA THR A 504 -16.90 10.22 -9.99
C THR A 504 -18.03 10.99 -10.66
N ILE A 505 -19.29 10.55 -10.51
CA ILE A 505 -20.50 11.27 -10.95
C ILE A 505 -20.56 12.64 -10.30
N VAL A 506 -20.43 12.73 -8.96
CA VAL A 506 -20.43 14.03 -8.25
C VAL A 506 -19.30 14.95 -8.76
N SER A 507 -18.11 14.39 -9.01
CA SER A 507 -16.96 15.13 -9.53
C SER A 507 -17.11 15.64 -10.97
N LEU A 508 -18.13 15.20 -11.71
CA LEU A 508 -18.44 15.69 -13.06
C LEU A 508 -19.20 17.02 -13.04
N GLY A 509 -19.94 17.34 -11.97
CA GLY A 509 -20.79 18.54 -11.87
C GLY A 509 -20.19 19.73 -11.11
N SER A 510 -19.08 19.55 -10.38
CA SER A 510 -18.58 20.56 -9.41
C SER A 510 -17.22 21.15 -9.80
N VAL A 511 -17.18 22.13 -10.70
CA VAL A 511 -15.95 22.89 -11.03
C VAL A 511 -15.48 23.81 -9.86
N PRO A 512 -16.33 24.48 -9.04
CA PRO A 512 -15.87 25.43 -8.03
C PRO A 512 -15.21 24.80 -6.77
N LEU A 513 -15.63 23.61 -6.34
CA LEU A 513 -15.11 22.93 -5.14
C LEU A 513 -13.66 22.41 -5.31
N TYR A 514 -13.20 22.25 -6.55
CA TYR A 514 -11.86 21.79 -6.88
C TYR A 514 -10.76 22.80 -6.47
N ASN A 515 -11.05 24.10 -6.53
CA ASN A 515 -10.08 25.15 -6.20
C ASN A 515 -9.98 25.40 -4.69
N TYR A 516 -11.08 25.26 -3.95
CA TYR A 516 -11.07 25.47 -2.50
C TYR A 516 -10.32 24.35 -1.75
N TRP A 517 -10.50 23.08 -2.15
CA TRP A 517 -9.89 21.94 -1.45
C TRP A 517 -8.47 21.57 -1.88
N ASN A 518 -8.04 21.89 -3.11
CA ASN A 518 -6.62 21.75 -3.45
C ASN A 518 -5.72 22.75 -2.71
N SER A 519 -6.28 23.80 -2.12
CA SER A 519 -5.53 24.73 -1.25
C SER A 519 -5.19 24.15 0.14
N GLN A 520 -5.82 23.03 0.54
CA GLN A 520 -5.65 22.40 1.86
C GLN A 520 -4.98 21.00 1.80
N GLY A 521 -4.35 20.62 0.68
CA GLY A 521 -3.35 19.55 0.68
C GLY A 521 -3.84 18.09 0.80
N THR A 522 -5.11 17.79 0.52
CA THR A 522 -5.59 16.39 0.46
C THR A 522 -6.17 16.03 -0.92
N CYS A 523 -5.42 15.25 -1.72
CA CYS A 523 -5.89 14.74 -3.02
C CYS A 523 -6.95 13.65 -2.85
N PHE A 524 -8.12 13.85 -3.47
CA PHE A 524 -9.31 12.99 -3.41
C PHE A 524 -9.23 11.63 -4.16
N TYR A 525 -8.05 11.18 -4.58
CA TYR A 525 -7.90 9.96 -5.38
C TYR A 525 -7.36 8.74 -4.62
N SER A 526 -7.69 8.63 -3.33
CA SER A 526 -7.53 7.36 -2.62
C SER A 526 -8.73 6.46 -2.89
N PRO A 527 -8.56 5.27 -3.51
CA PRO A 527 -9.63 4.28 -3.57
C PRO A 527 -10.06 3.90 -2.15
N VAL A 528 -11.36 3.86 -1.90
CA VAL A 528 -11.89 3.50 -0.57
C VAL A 528 -11.73 1.99 -0.40
N LYS A 529 -10.70 1.59 0.34
CA LYS A 529 -10.66 0.24 0.93
C LYS A 529 -11.64 0.23 2.09
N THR A 530 -12.61 -0.67 2.02
CA THR A 530 -13.72 -0.78 2.96
C THR A 530 -13.24 -1.14 4.37
N ASP A 531 -13.29 -0.18 5.27
CA ASP A 531 -13.73 -0.40 6.65
C ASP A 531 -14.55 0.80 7.12
N SER A 532 -15.70 0.50 7.74
CA SER A 532 -16.72 1.40 8.30
C SER A 532 -17.79 1.96 7.34
N ILE A 533 -18.96 1.31 7.35
CA ILE A 533 -20.25 1.83 6.84
C ILE A 533 -20.56 3.22 7.42
N ASN A 534 -20.08 3.53 8.64
CA ASN A 534 -20.23 4.83 9.30
C ASN A 534 -19.49 5.99 8.60
N ARG A 535 -18.52 5.73 7.70
CA ARG A 535 -17.88 6.79 6.90
C ARG A 535 -18.68 7.14 5.65
N VAL A 536 -19.52 6.24 5.14
CA VAL A 536 -20.29 6.45 3.91
C VAL A 536 -21.53 7.30 4.19
N GLU A 537 -22.24 7.06 5.29
CA GLU A 537 -23.33 7.94 5.74
C GLU A 537 -22.81 9.33 6.15
N LYS A 538 -21.65 9.40 6.81
CA LYS A 538 -21.03 10.70 7.16
C LYS A 538 -20.61 11.52 5.94
N VAL A 539 -20.17 10.88 4.86
CA VAL A 539 -19.84 11.58 3.61
C VAL A 539 -21.12 11.96 2.85
N GLY A 540 -22.16 11.13 2.87
CA GLY A 540 -23.48 11.49 2.31
C GLY A 540 -24.11 12.67 3.02
N ASN A 541 -24.08 12.69 4.36
CA ASN A 541 -24.62 13.77 5.18
C ASN A 541 -23.78 15.05 5.03
N ALA A 542 -22.44 14.96 5.07
CA ALA A 542 -21.58 16.12 4.85
C ALA A 542 -21.73 16.74 3.45
N ILE A 543 -22.13 15.95 2.44
CA ILE A 543 -22.42 16.45 1.08
C ILE A 543 -23.79 17.15 1.05
N ASN A 544 -24.80 16.65 1.77
CA ASN A 544 -26.11 17.28 1.86
C ASN A 544 -26.08 18.58 2.71
N ASP A 545 -25.36 18.57 3.84
CA ASP A 545 -25.21 19.73 4.72
C ASP A 545 -24.51 20.90 4.01
N LEU A 546 -23.54 20.61 3.14
CA LEU A 546 -22.83 21.62 2.33
C LEU A 546 -23.65 22.14 1.14
N GLN A 547 -24.66 21.39 0.70
CA GLN A 547 -25.59 21.84 -0.34
C GLN A 547 -26.63 22.81 0.24
N GLU A 548 -27.11 22.57 1.47
CA GLU A 548 -27.98 23.53 2.18
C GLU A 548 -27.26 24.85 2.52
N GLU A 549 -25.96 24.83 2.85
CA GLU A 549 -25.18 26.06 3.07
C GLU A 549 -24.91 26.87 1.78
N ALA A 550 -24.78 26.19 0.63
CA ALA A 550 -24.53 26.84 -0.66
C ALA A 550 -25.80 27.47 -1.28
N ASP A 551 -26.98 26.99 -0.88
CA ASP A 551 -28.27 27.50 -1.33
C ASP A 551 -28.79 28.68 -0.47
N LEU A 552 -28.09 29.04 0.61
CA LEU A 552 -28.39 30.24 1.39
C LEU A 552 -27.81 31.49 0.71
N PRO A 553 -28.61 32.53 0.43
CA PRO A 553 -28.07 33.77 -0.11
C PRO A 553 -27.14 34.43 0.92
N PRO A 554 -26.07 35.10 0.46
CA PRO A 554 -25.05 35.65 1.35
C PRO A 554 -25.70 36.62 2.36
N LEU A 555 -25.46 36.35 3.65
CA LEU A 555 -25.82 37.26 4.73
C LEU A 555 -25.02 38.55 4.56
N CYS A 556 -25.64 39.58 3.98
CA CYS A 556 -25.15 40.95 4.05
C CYS A 556 -25.24 41.42 5.50
N GLY A 557 -24.12 41.37 6.22
CA GLY A 557 -23.95 42.04 7.50
C GLY A 557 -23.58 43.51 7.30
N PHE A 558 -24.33 44.40 7.95
CA PHE A 558 -23.98 45.82 8.15
C PHE A 558 -22.77 45.99 9.07
#